data_AF-A0A7X6VHA2-F1
#
_entry.id   AF-A0A7X6VHA2-F1
#
_cell.length_a   1.000
_cell.length_b   1.000
_cell.length_c   1.000
_cell.angle_alpha   90.00
_cell.angle_beta   90.00
_cell.angle_gamma   90.00
#
_symmetry.space_group_name_H-M   'P 1'
#
loop_
_entity.id
_entity.type
_entity.pdbx_description
1 polymer ?
#
loop_
_entity_poly.entity_id
_entity_poly.type
_entity_poly.pdbx_seq_one_letter_code
_entity_poly.pdbx_strand_id
1 'polypeptide(L)'
;FTLTDENTLQIHYTALSDKPTVVNLSNHAYFNLCGHDKGDISSHWLKINAGYYAPVDMMCIPTGEVSPAQNTPFDFMSFHRIGERIEAKYSQLEIANGYDHN
;
A
#
# COMPACT_ATOMS: atom_id res chain seq x y z
N PHE A 1 -7.49 -1.67 19.90
CA PHE A 1 -7.81 -0.52 19.03
C PHE A 1 -8.63 0.45 19.85
N THR A 2 -8.62 1.74 19.48
CA THR A 2 -9.43 2.78 20.13
C THR A 2 -10.11 3.59 19.04
N LEU A 3 -11.41 3.83 19.18
CA LEU A 3 -12.14 4.80 18.37
C LEU A 3 -12.32 6.07 19.21
N THR A 4 -11.86 7.22 18.70
CA THR A 4 -12.03 8.51 19.39
C THR A 4 -13.29 9.23 18.92
N ASP A 5 -13.75 10.22 19.68
CA ASP A 5 -14.93 11.04 19.34
C ASP A 5 -14.71 11.89 18.07
N GLU A 6 -13.45 12.07 17.64
CA GLU A 6 -13.06 12.71 16.39
C GLU A 6 -13.03 11.76 15.19
N ASN A 7 -13.66 10.58 15.28
CA ASN A 7 -13.70 9.54 14.24
C ASN A 7 -12.31 8.99 13.86
N THR A 8 -11.38 8.91 14.82
CA THR A 8 -10.05 8.32 14.60
C THR A 8 -10.01 6.87 15.06
N LEU A 9 -9.74 5.92 14.15
CA LEU A 9 -9.40 4.54 14.51
C LEU A 9 -7.91 4.42 14.79
N GLN A 10 -7.55 4.22 16.06
CA GLN A 10 -6.17 4.04 16.50
C GLN A 10 -5.87 2.56 16.72
N ILE A 11 -4.74 2.10 16.17
CA ILE A 11 -4.22 0.75 16.36
C ILE A 11 -2.90 0.84 17.11
N HIS A 12 -2.86 0.25 18.30
CA HIS A 12 -1.67 0.18 19.14
C HIS A 12 -1.19 -1.27 19.20
N TYR A 13 0.09 -1.49 18.93
CA TYR A 13 0.73 -2.81 19.02
C TYR A 13 1.66 -2.85 20.22
N THR A 14 1.61 -3.96 20.97
CA THR A 14 2.56 -4.26 22.04
C THR A 14 3.01 -5.71 21.88
N ALA A 15 4.31 -5.95 21.96
CA ALA A 15 4.90 -7.29 21.90
C ALA A 15 6.00 -7.41 22.96
N LEU A 16 6.10 -8.58 23.58
CA LEU A 16 7.14 -8.93 24.55
C LEU A 16 7.64 -10.35 24.25
N SER A 17 8.96 -10.54 24.30
CA SER A 17 9.59 -11.84 24.12
C SER A 17 10.58 -12.11 25.25
N ASP A 18 10.68 -13.35 25.69
CA ASP A 18 11.64 -13.83 26.68
C ASP A 18 12.95 -14.33 26.03
N LYS A 19 13.02 -14.33 24.70
CA LYS A 19 14.17 -14.76 23.89
C LYS A 19 14.36 -13.86 22.66
N PRO A 20 15.57 -13.83 22.08
CA PRO A 20 15.80 -13.16 20.80
C PRO A 20 14.86 -13.69 19.71
N THR A 21 14.08 -12.80 19.11
CA THR A 21 13.15 -13.10 18.01
C THR A 21 12.90 -11.83 17.18
N VAL A 22 12.35 -12.01 15.98
CA VAL A 22 11.92 -10.91 15.09
C VAL A 22 10.44 -10.57 15.31
N VAL A 23 10.09 -9.30 15.19
CA VAL A 23 8.69 -8.84 15.23
C VAL A 23 8.48 -7.76 14.17
N ASN A 24 7.45 -7.93 13.35
CA ASN A 24 7.01 -6.97 12.36
C ASN A 24 5.49 -7.10 12.22
N LEU A 25 4.74 -6.15 12.78
CA LEU A 25 3.28 -6.19 12.87
C LEU A 25 2.68 -5.09 11.99
N SER A 26 1.59 -5.41 11.30
CA SER A 26 0.81 -4.44 10.51
C SER A 26 -0.68 -4.75 10.60
N ASN A 27 -1.50 -3.83 10.11
CA ASN A 27 -2.96 -4.00 10.00
C ASN A 27 -3.33 -4.25 8.53
N HIS A 28 -4.19 -5.24 8.29
CA HIS A 28 -4.56 -5.68 6.95
C HIS A 28 -6.00 -5.25 6.57
N ALA A 29 -6.41 -4.04 6.96
CA ALA A 29 -7.71 -3.50 6.59
C ALA A 29 -7.77 -3.12 5.12
N TYR A 30 -8.88 -3.45 4.47
CA TYR A 30 -9.20 -3.03 3.11
C TYR A 30 -10.21 -1.87 3.14
N PHE A 31 -9.90 -0.79 2.42
CA PHE A 31 -10.78 0.36 2.31
C PHE A 31 -11.50 0.36 0.95
N ASN A 32 -12.83 0.39 1.00
CA ASN A 32 -13.65 0.75 -0.14
C ASN A 32 -14.68 1.81 0.26
N LEU A 33 -14.45 3.05 -0.18
CA LEU A 33 -15.32 4.20 0.14
C LEU A 33 -16.69 4.14 -0.53
N CYS A 34 -16.88 3.31 -1.55
CA CYS A 34 -18.21 3.03 -2.11
C CYS A 34 -19.06 2.19 -1.14
N GLY A 35 -18.42 1.47 -0.22
CA GLY A 35 -19.04 0.54 0.72
C GLY A 35 -18.63 -0.91 0.47
N HIS A 36 -18.97 -1.78 1.41
CA HIS A 36 -18.73 -3.22 1.28
C HIS A 36 -19.50 -3.79 0.08
N ASP A 37 -18.83 -4.61 -0.73
CA ASP A 37 -19.40 -5.27 -1.92
C ASP A 37 -19.95 -4.28 -2.98
N LYS A 38 -19.27 -3.14 -3.15
CA LYS A 38 -19.66 -2.07 -4.11
C LYS A 38 -18.72 -1.94 -5.31
N GLY A 39 -18.11 -3.06 -5.72
CA GLY A 39 -17.18 -3.10 -6.84
C GLY A 39 -15.76 -2.66 -6.47
N ASP A 40 -15.00 -2.22 -7.46
CA ASP A 40 -13.60 -1.84 -7.32
C ASP A 40 -13.40 -0.44 -6.73
N ILE A 41 -12.13 -0.06 -6.55
CA ILE A 41 -11.69 1.24 -6.01
C ILE A 41 -11.09 2.15 -7.09
N SER A 42 -11.27 1.83 -8.37
CA SER A 42 -10.60 2.53 -9.49
C SER A 42 -10.89 4.02 -9.52
N SER A 43 -12.08 4.44 -9.06
CA SER A 43 -12.49 5.84 -8.99
C SER A 43 -11.92 6.62 -7.80
N HIS A 44 -11.33 5.93 -6.81
CA HIS A 44 -10.86 6.58 -5.59
C HIS A 44 -9.60 7.39 -5.86
N TRP A 45 -9.51 8.54 -5.21
CA TRP A 45 -8.34 9.41 -5.29
C TRP A 45 -7.34 9.03 -4.19
N LEU A 46 -6.11 8.80 -4.61
CA LEU A 46 -5.00 8.43 -3.74
C LEU A 46 -3.91 9.50 -3.80
N LYS A 47 -3.34 9.81 -2.63
CA LYS A 47 -2.11 10.59 -2.47
C LYS A 47 -1.27 9.91 -1.40
N ILE A 48 -0.02 9.62 -1.71
CA ILE A 48 0.96 9.01 -0.81
C ILE A 48 2.17 9.93 -0.77
N ASN A 49 2.59 10.34 0.43
CA ASN A 49 3.77 11.18 0.62
C ASN A 49 5.06 10.34 0.61
N ALA A 50 5.29 9.60 -0.48
CA ALA A 50 6.45 8.75 -0.70
C ALA A 50 7.01 8.95 -2.11
N GLY A 51 8.32 9.22 -2.20
CA GLY A 51 9.02 9.42 -3.48
C GLY A 51 9.69 8.17 -4.03
N TYR A 52 9.63 7.04 -3.30
CA TYR A 52 10.27 5.78 -3.63
C TYR A 52 9.38 4.61 -3.25
N TYR A 53 9.62 3.44 -3.86
CA TYR A 53 8.99 2.16 -3.55
C TYR A 53 10.02 1.04 -3.59
N ALA A 54 9.71 -0.11 -2.99
CA ALA A 54 10.55 -1.32 -3.05
C ALA A 54 10.11 -2.23 -4.22
N PRO A 55 10.89 -2.34 -5.32
CA PRO A 55 10.55 -3.25 -6.40
C PRO A 55 10.58 -4.71 -5.94
N VAL A 56 9.77 -5.54 -6.60
CA VAL A 56 9.64 -6.97 -6.34
C VAL A 56 10.04 -7.81 -7.54
N ASP A 57 10.47 -9.04 -7.26
CA ASP A 57 10.72 -10.08 -8.26
C ASP A 57 9.41 -10.81 -8.66
N MET A 58 9.53 -11.82 -9.53
CA MET A 58 8.39 -12.61 -10.02
C MET A 58 7.64 -13.38 -8.92
N MET A 59 8.19 -13.48 -7.72
CA MET A 59 7.58 -14.10 -6.54
C MET A 59 7.01 -13.06 -5.57
N CYS A 60 6.96 -11.78 -5.97
CA CYS A 60 6.59 -10.63 -5.14
C CYS A 60 7.53 -10.44 -3.92
N ILE A 61 8.78 -10.90 -4.02
CA ILE A 61 9.80 -10.69 -2.98
C ILE A 61 10.57 -9.40 -3.30
N PRO A 62 10.74 -8.47 -2.33
CA PRO A 62 11.53 -7.26 -2.55
C PRO A 62 12.96 -7.57 -3.02
N THR A 63 13.39 -6.92 -4.10
CA THR A 63 14.72 -7.15 -4.70
C THR A 63 15.88 -6.59 -3.87
N GLY A 64 15.58 -5.75 -2.88
CA GLY A 64 16.55 -4.96 -2.11
C GLY A 64 16.85 -3.59 -2.73
N GLU A 65 16.32 -3.30 -3.92
CA GLU A 65 16.40 -1.98 -4.53
C GLU A 65 15.39 -0.99 -3.90
N VAL A 66 15.70 0.30 -4.01
CA VAL A 66 14.79 1.40 -3.65
C VAL A 66 14.64 2.29 -4.88
N SER A 67 13.54 2.13 -5.60
CA SER A 67 13.32 2.79 -6.89
C SER A 67 12.53 4.09 -6.75
N PRO A 68 12.87 5.15 -7.51
CA PRO A 68 12.10 6.38 -7.49
C PRO A 68 10.69 6.15 -8.04
N ALA A 69 9.68 6.68 -7.37
CA ALA A 69 8.29 6.65 -7.82
C ALA A 69 8.04 7.68 -8.93
N GLN A 70 8.79 8.78 -8.94
CA GLN A 70 8.59 9.89 -9.89
C GLN A 70 8.58 9.42 -11.35
N ASN A 71 7.61 9.90 -12.13
CA ASN A 71 7.42 9.51 -13.54
C ASN A 71 7.13 8.01 -13.76
N THR A 72 6.63 7.31 -12.74
CA THR A 72 6.15 5.92 -12.83
C THR A 72 4.68 5.83 -12.42
N PRO A 73 3.98 4.70 -12.68
CA PRO A 73 2.63 4.47 -12.16
C PRO A 73 2.50 4.50 -10.63
N PHE A 74 3.61 4.50 -9.88
CA PHE A 74 3.68 4.59 -8.43
C PHE A 74 3.73 6.04 -7.90
N ASP A 75 3.80 7.06 -8.79
CA ASP A 75 3.89 8.47 -8.38
C ASP A 75 2.56 9.03 -7.84
N PHE A 76 2.27 8.79 -6.57
CA PHE A 76 1.12 9.35 -5.87
C PHE A 76 1.48 10.56 -4.99
N MET A 77 2.60 11.26 -5.25
CA MET A 77 2.95 12.47 -4.48
C MET A 77 1.93 13.62 -4.68
N SER A 78 1.15 13.56 -5.75
CA SER A 78 -0.06 14.37 -5.96
C SER A 78 -1.28 13.47 -6.15
N PHE A 79 -2.49 14.04 -6.06
CA PHE A 79 -3.72 13.25 -6.16
C PHE A 79 -3.89 12.65 -7.56
N HIS A 80 -4.04 11.33 -7.62
CA HIS A 80 -4.39 10.57 -8.82
C HIS A 80 -5.49 9.57 -8.52
N ARG A 81 -6.29 9.21 -9.54
CA ARG A 81 -7.22 8.09 -9.40
C ARG A 81 -6.44 6.79 -9.46
N ILE A 82 -6.78 5.81 -8.64
CA ILE A 82 -6.10 4.51 -8.64
C ILE A 82 -6.20 3.84 -10.02
N GLY A 83 -7.40 3.87 -10.61
CA GLY A 83 -7.68 3.29 -11.93
C GLY A 83 -7.02 4.01 -13.11
N GLU A 84 -6.49 5.23 -12.92
CA GLU A 84 -5.76 5.96 -13.98
C GLU A 84 -4.49 5.21 -14.40
N ARG A 85 -3.92 4.40 -13.50
CA ARG A 85 -2.53 3.93 -13.60
C ARG A 85 -2.32 2.45 -13.30
N ILE A 86 -3.27 1.79 -12.61
CA ILE A 86 -3.13 0.39 -12.18
C ILE A 86 -2.95 -0.61 -13.34
N GLU A 87 -3.43 -0.26 -14.54
CA GLU A 87 -3.32 -1.06 -15.77
C GLU A 87 -2.19 -0.59 -16.70
N ALA A 88 -1.29 0.27 -16.23
CA ALA A 88 -0.19 0.76 -17.05
C ALA A 88 0.78 -0.39 -17.39
N LYS A 89 1.30 -0.39 -18.62
CA LYS A 89 2.35 -1.32 -19.07
C LYS A 89 3.67 -1.01 -18.38
N TYR A 90 3.82 -1.52 -17.17
CA TYR A 90 4.98 -1.32 -16.32
C TYR A 90 5.27 -2.62 -15.59
N SER A 91 6.51 -3.11 -15.67
CA SER A 91 6.87 -4.48 -15.26
C SER A 91 6.44 -4.81 -13.82
N GLN A 92 6.55 -3.85 -12.90
CA GLN A 92 6.17 -4.05 -11.51
C GLN A 92 4.66 -4.21 -11.29
N LEU A 93 3.82 -3.56 -12.11
CA LEU A 93 2.36 -3.77 -12.07
C LEU A 93 1.97 -5.11 -12.69
N GLU A 94 2.64 -5.51 -13.77
CA GLU A 94 2.40 -6.79 -14.42
C GLU A 94 2.82 -7.97 -13.52
N ILE A 95 3.93 -7.84 -12.79
CA ILE A 95 4.42 -8.84 -11.83
C ILE A 95 3.45 -9.00 -10.65
N ALA A 96 2.99 -7.89 -10.07
CA ALA A 96 2.13 -7.89 -8.88
C ALA A 96 0.62 -7.95 -9.18
N ASN A 97 0.23 -7.92 -10.46
CA ASN A 97 -1.16 -7.78 -10.90
C ASN A 97 -1.87 -6.57 -10.24
N GLY A 98 -1.18 -5.43 -10.26
CA GLY A 98 -1.59 -4.18 -9.61
C GLY A 98 -0.54 -3.67 -8.61
N TYR A 99 -1.00 -3.03 -7.54
CA TYR A 99 -0.12 -2.48 -6.50
C TYR A 99 0.02 -3.45 -5.32
N ASP A 100 1.14 -4.17 -5.24
CA ASP A 100 1.52 -5.02 -4.10
C ASP A 100 2.97 -4.76 -3.66
N HIS A 101 3.24 -3.54 -3.18
CA HIS A 101 4.59 -3.05 -2.87
C HIS A 101 4.62 -2.34 -1.52
N ASN A 102 5.81 -2.28 -0.91
CA ASN A 102 6.08 -1.44 0.26
C ASN A 102 6.67 -0.07 -0.16
#